data_AF-A0A0P8B262-F1
#
_entry.id   AF-A0A0P8B262-F1
#
_cell.length_a   1.000
_cell.length_b   1.000
_cell.length_c   1.000
_cell.angle_alpha   90.00
_cell.angle_beta   90.00
_cell.angle_gamma   90.00
#
_symmetry.space_group_name_H-M   'P 1'
#
loop_
_entity.id
_entity.type
_entity.pdbx_description
1 polymer ?
#
loop_
_entity_poly.entity_id
_entity_poly.type
_entity_poly.pdbx_seq_one_letter_code
_entity_poly.pdbx_strand_id
1 'polypeptide(L)'
;MSWNTFLEGVDLETVPFSDDVLSYLDARSIDVGDPQVGSVDLSKVVGTTHRDYCGKTWGQLKPVPGTSEADFISNRDVAFQGLKRAVGNIQSLERNPDYYVSDEEKDHWSFYQVGDEYYISSGNNRTVIGRLFLHLNGRKEIVHGVVVTPAELKKESEVEPEHLSLISRLIAWFRI
;
A
#
# COMPACT_ATOMS: atom_id res chain seq x y z
N MET A 1 -27.68 5.69 5.46
CA MET A 1 -27.36 4.30 5.06
C MET A 1 -26.62 3.65 6.21
N SER A 2 -26.75 2.34 6.41
CA SER A 2 -25.93 1.61 7.37
C SER A 2 -24.76 1.00 6.63
N TRP A 3 -23.53 1.27 7.08
CA TRP A 3 -22.31 0.75 6.49
C TRP A 3 -22.01 -0.64 7.03
N ASN A 4 -21.62 -1.57 6.15
CA ASN A 4 -21.04 -2.85 6.58
C ASN A 4 -19.56 -2.66 6.86
N THR A 5 -19.17 -2.64 8.13
CA THR A 5 -17.78 -2.47 8.58
C THR A 5 -17.12 -3.78 8.99
N PHE A 6 -17.83 -4.92 8.92
CA PHE A 6 -17.33 -6.21 9.39
C PHE A 6 -16.36 -6.84 8.36
N LEU A 7 -15.16 -6.28 8.25
CA LEU A 7 -14.15 -6.70 7.28
C LEU A 7 -13.57 -8.08 7.59
N GLU A 8 -13.63 -8.52 8.85
CA GLU A 8 -13.09 -9.80 9.30
C GLU A 8 -13.86 -10.99 8.73
N GLY A 9 -15.15 -10.81 8.46
CA GLY A 9 -16.02 -11.82 7.87
C GLY A 9 -16.06 -11.83 6.35
N VAL A 10 -15.29 -10.97 5.68
CA VAL A 10 -15.26 -10.93 4.21
C VAL A 10 -14.74 -12.26 3.66
N ASP A 11 -15.52 -12.89 2.81
CA ASP A 11 -15.10 -14.06 2.06
C ASP A 11 -14.13 -13.64 0.94
N LEU A 12 -12.88 -14.08 1.03
CA LEU A 12 -11.83 -13.72 0.07
C LEU A 12 -12.09 -14.26 -1.34
N GLU A 13 -12.91 -15.30 -1.50
CA GLU A 13 -13.33 -15.80 -2.82
C GLU A 13 -14.22 -14.79 -3.56
N THR A 14 -14.85 -13.87 -2.82
CA THR A 14 -15.71 -12.80 -3.37
C THR A 14 -14.97 -11.49 -3.64
N VAL A 15 -13.68 -11.45 -3.31
CA VAL A 15 -12.82 -10.26 -3.45
C VAL A 15 -11.90 -10.48 -4.66
N PRO A 16 -12.14 -9.84 -5.81
CA PRO A 16 -11.44 -10.16 -7.05
C PRO A 16 -9.95 -9.80 -7.04
N PHE A 17 -9.52 -8.98 -6.07
CA PHE A 17 -8.14 -8.54 -5.89
C PHE A 17 -7.45 -9.20 -4.69
N SER A 18 -8.06 -10.22 -4.07
CA SER A 18 -7.53 -10.85 -2.86
C SER A 18 -6.15 -11.46 -3.05
N ASP A 19 -5.86 -11.96 -4.25
CA ASP A 19 -4.59 -12.58 -4.62
C ASP A 19 -3.59 -11.60 -5.27
N ASP A 20 -4.00 -10.36 -5.53
CA ASP A 20 -3.10 -9.35 -6.10
C ASP A 20 -1.98 -9.04 -5.08
N VAL A 21 -0.73 -9.06 -5.55
CA VAL A 21 0.45 -8.83 -4.71
C VAL A 21 0.86 -7.36 -4.75
N LEU A 22 1.09 -6.76 -3.59
CA LEU A 22 1.66 -5.41 -3.52
C LEU A 22 3.13 -5.42 -3.94
N SER A 23 3.45 -4.79 -5.07
CA SER A 23 4.82 -4.59 -5.52
C SER A 23 5.59 -3.63 -4.61
N TYR A 24 6.93 -3.71 -4.64
CA TYR A 24 7.79 -2.77 -3.93
C TYR A 24 8.22 -1.64 -4.85
N LEU A 25 7.97 -0.39 -4.45
CA LEU A 25 8.57 0.79 -5.07
C LEU A 25 9.70 1.32 -4.19
N ASP A 26 10.93 1.28 -4.70
CA ASP A 26 12.05 1.96 -4.07
C ASP A 26 11.92 3.47 -4.32
N ALA A 27 11.62 4.25 -3.29
CA ALA A 27 11.50 5.71 -3.44
C ALA A 27 12.78 6.38 -3.97
N ARG A 28 13.94 5.69 -3.92
CA ARG A 28 15.19 6.19 -4.50
C ARG A 28 15.24 6.07 -6.02
N SER A 29 14.42 5.19 -6.61
CA SER A 29 14.35 4.95 -8.06
C SER A 29 13.35 5.86 -8.79
N ILE A 30 12.75 6.83 -8.09
CA ILE A 30 11.81 7.78 -8.67
C ILE A 30 12.29 9.22 -8.48
N ASP A 31 11.93 10.07 -9.43
CA ASP A 31 11.92 11.52 -9.28
C ASP A 31 10.49 11.96 -8.97
N VAL A 32 10.32 12.74 -7.91
CA VAL A 32 8.99 13.13 -7.40
C VAL A 32 8.71 14.59 -7.74
N GLY A 33 7.49 14.87 -8.18
CA GLY A 33 6.97 16.21 -8.38
C GLY A 33 6.35 16.78 -7.10
N ASP A 34 5.52 17.81 -7.27
CA ASP A 34 4.86 18.47 -6.15
C ASP A 34 3.67 17.67 -5.63
N PRO A 35 3.53 17.48 -4.30
CA PRO A 35 2.38 16.81 -3.71
C PRO A 35 1.11 17.67 -3.83
N GLN A 36 -0.02 17.03 -4.10
CA GLN A 36 -1.33 17.66 -4.14
C GLN A 36 -2.38 16.80 -3.44
N VAL A 37 -3.34 17.45 -2.78
CA VAL A 37 -4.52 16.74 -2.26
C VAL A 37 -5.44 16.39 -3.43
N GLY A 38 -5.88 15.14 -3.49
CA GLY A 38 -6.67 14.64 -4.60
C GLY A 38 -7.45 13.38 -4.26
N SER A 39 -7.77 12.63 -5.32
CA SER A 39 -8.51 11.36 -5.23
C SER A 39 -7.70 10.23 -5.83
N VAL A 40 -7.81 9.04 -5.25
CA VAL A 40 -7.14 7.83 -5.73
C VAL A 40 -8.18 6.74 -5.93
N ASP A 41 -8.16 6.13 -7.11
CA ASP A 41 -8.83 4.86 -7.37
C ASP A 41 -7.96 3.73 -6.80
N LEU A 42 -8.40 3.14 -5.69
CA LEU A 42 -7.67 2.09 -5.01
C LEU A 42 -7.54 0.81 -5.85
N SER A 43 -8.36 0.63 -6.89
CA SER A 43 -8.18 -0.47 -7.84
C SER A 43 -6.92 -0.33 -8.70
N LYS A 44 -6.38 0.89 -8.81
CA LYS A 44 -5.11 1.20 -9.50
C LYS A 44 -3.90 1.19 -8.56
N VAL A 45 -4.08 0.85 -7.29
CA VAL A 45 -2.96 0.73 -6.34
C VAL A 45 -2.30 -0.63 -6.53
N VAL A 46 -1.06 -0.61 -7.01
CA VAL A 46 -0.31 -1.83 -7.38
C VAL A 46 0.77 -2.19 -6.36
N GLY A 47 1.15 -1.24 -5.49
CA GLY A 47 2.30 -1.45 -4.63
C GLY A 47 2.44 -0.47 -3.47
N THR A 48 3.59 -0.55 -2.82
CA THR A 48 3.92 0.18 -1.59
C THR A 48 5.41 0.47 -1.52
N THR A 49 5.78 1.54 -0.84
CA THR A 49 7.19 1.83 -0.52
C THR A 49 7.64 1.17 0.78
N HIS A 50 6.75 0.43 1.47
CA HIS A 50 7.01 -0.10 2.79
C HIS A 50 7.28 -1.61 2.78
N ARG A 51 8.48 -2.00 3.23
CA ARG A 51 8.99 -3.39 3.16
C ARG A 51 8.13 -4.43 3.87
N ASP A 52 7.48 -4.07 4.97
CA ASP A 52 6.60 -4.99 5.69
C ASP A 52 5.35 -5.42 4.92
N TYR A 53 4.94 -4.65 3.90
CA TYR A 53 3.71 -4.88 3.16
C TYR A 53 3.98 -5.37 1.72
N CYS A 54 5.14 -5.05 1.14
CA CYS A 54 5.46 -5.54 -0.20
C CYS A 54 5.58 -7.07 -0.22
N GLY A 55 5.17 -7.67 -1.33
CA GLY A 55 5.15 -9.12 -1.52
C GLY A 55 4.00 -9.83 -0.81
N LYS A 56 3.16 -9.11 -0.04
CA LYS A 56 1.91 -9.65 0.52
C LYS A 56 0.75 -9.41 -0.44
N THR A 57 -0.20 -10.33 -0.43
CA THR A 57 -1.47 -10.13 -1.14
C THR A 57 -2.43 -9.26 -0.33
N TRP A 58 -3.44 -8.68 -0.97
CA TRP A 58 -4.51 -7.96 -0.26
C TRP A 58 -5.24 -8.88 0.73
N GLY A 59 -5.45 -10.16 0.38
CA GLY A 59 -6.06 -11.16 1.25
C GLY A 59 -5.22 -11.46 2.50
N GLN A 60 -3.89 -11.54 2.37
CA GLN A 60 -2.98 -11.68 3.51
C GLN A 60 -2.95 -10.45 4.44
N LEU A 61 -3.40 -9.29 3.93
CA LEU A 61 -3.52 -8.04 4.68
C LEU A 61 -4.95 -7.79 5.18
N LYS A 62 -5.92 -8.66 4.88
CA LYS A 62 -7.27 -8.57 5.42
C LYS A 62 -7.23 -8.70 6.95
N PRO A 63 -7.96 -7.85 7.70
CA PRO A 63 -8.16 -8.04 9.14
C PRO A 63 -8.67 -9.45 9.47
N VAL A 64 -8.10 -10.06 10.52
CA VAL A 64 -8.44 -11.42 10.95
C VAL A 64 -9.54 -11.41 12.02
N PRO A 65 -10.31 -12.50 12.20
CA PRO A 65 -11.32 -12.60 13.24
C PRO A 65 -10.82 -12.22 14.65
N GLY A 66 -11.59 -11.40 15.35
CA GLY A 66 -11.28 -10.83 16.66
C GLY A 66 -10.54 -9.48 16.60
N THR A 67 -10.30 -8.89 15.43
CA THR A 67 -9.56 -7.63 15.32
C THR A 67 -10.33 -6.42 15.87
N SER A 68 -11.66 -6.39 15.77
CA SER A 68 -12.54 -5.31 16.27
C SER A 68 -12.52 -5.23 17.79
N GLU A 69 -12.58 -6.38 18.45
CA GLU A 69 -12.75 -6.50 19.91
C GLU A 69 -11.42 -6.61 20.68
N ALA A 70 -10.31 -6.91 20.00
CA ALA A 70 -9.05 -7.18 20.66
C ALA A 70 -8.32 -5.90 21.07
N ASP A 71 -7.43 -6.06 22.06
CA ASP A 71 -6.25 -5.24 22.20
C ASP A 71 -5.03 -5.99 21.62
N PHE A 72 -3.96 -5.28 21.26
CA PHE A 72 -2.75 -5.90 20.66
C PHE A 72 -2.02 -6.89 21.59
N ILE A 73 -2.53 -7.11 22.82
CA ILE A 73 -1.82 -7.77 23.91
C ILE A 73 -2.42 -9.14 24.20
N SER A 74 -3.75 -9.27 24.15
CA SER A 74 -4.47 -10.46 24.62
C SER A 74 -4.63 -11.57 23.58
N ASN A 75 -4.51 -11.27 22.28
CA ASN A 75 -4.73 -12.24 21.20
C ASN A 75 -3.52 -12.33 20.25
N ARG A 76 -2.87 -13.50 20.20
CA ARG A 76 -1.68 -13.73 19.36
C ARG A 76 -1.99 -13.63 17.86
N ASP A 77 -3.12 -14.16 17.41
CA ASP A 77 -3.47 -14.14 15.98
C ASP A 77 -3.68 -12.71 15.50
N VAL A 78 -4.33 -11.88 16.32
CA VAL A 78 -4.48 -10.44 16.09
C VAL A 78 -3.14 -9.71 16.16
N ALA A 79 -2.27 -10.05 17.12
CA ALA A 79 -0.97 -9.40 17.31
C ALA A 79 0.01 -9.67 16.15
N PHE A 80 -0.09 -10.82 15.49
CA PHE A 80 0.80 -11.23 14.39
C PHE A 80 0.15 -11.19 13.00
N GLN A 81 -1.05 -10.60 12.88
CA GLN A 81 -1.71 -10.46 11.60
C GLN A 81 -0.88 -9.64 10.59
N GLY A 82 -1.13 -9.85 9.30
CA GLY A 82 -0.37 -9.20 8.23
C GLY A 82 -0.45 -7.67 8.27
N LEU A 83 -1.59 -7.13 8.67
CA LEU A 83 -1.85 -5.70 8.75
C LEU A 83 -1.56 -5.16 10.17
N LYS A 84 -0.32 -4.68 10.37
CA LYS A 84 0.26 -4.39 11.70
C LYS A 84 -0.54 -3.49 12.65
N ARG A 85 -1.39 -2.59 12.14
CA ARG A 85 -2.19 -1.65 12.95
C ARG A 85 -3.69 -1.82 12.71
N ALA A 86 -4.12 -3.02 12.30
CA ALA A 86 -5.51 -3.28 11.93
C ALA A 86 -6.49 -2.96 13.07
N VAL A 87 -6.23 -3.40 14.32
CA VAL A 87 -7.12 -3.18 15.49
C VAL A 87 -7.59 -1.72 15.59
N GLY A 88 -6.65 -0.79 15.73
CA GLY A 88 -6.98 0.63 15.88
C GLY A 88 -7.63 1.24 14.64
N ASN A 89 -7.35 0.72 13.44
CA ASN A 89 -7.97 1.21 12.21
C ASN A 89 -9.38 0.63 11.99
N ILE A 90 -9.63 -0.61 12.39
CA ILE A 90 -10.96 -1.24 12.35
C ILE A 90 -11.89 -0.58 13.35
N GLN A 91 -11.44 -0.39 14.57
CA GLN A 91 -12.21 0.36 15.57
C GLN A 91 -12.48 1.80 15.13
N SER A 92 -11.55 2.44 14.40
CA SER A 92 -11.78 3.76 13.82
C SER A 92 -12.80 3.71 12.67
N LEU A 93 -12.75 2.69 11.81
CA LEU A 93 -13.75 2.45 10.75
C LEU A 93 -15.15 2.29 11.33
N GLU A 94 -15.30 1.48 12.39
CA GLU A 94 -16.61 1.24 13.03
C GLU A 94 -17.19 2.51 13.65
N ARG A 95 -16.34 3.36 14.24
CA ARG A 95 -16.77 4.62 14.85
C ARG A 95 -17.08 5.71 13.81
N ASN A 96 -16.32 5.75 12.71
CA ASN A 96 -16.47 6.77 11.67
C ASN A 96 -16.23 6.17 10.27
N PRO A 97 -17.21 5.42 9.73
CA PRO A 97 -17.10 4.85 8.39
C PRO A 97 -17.11 5.91 7.29
N ASP A 98 -17.72 7.08 7.57
CA ASP A 98 -17.79 8.19 6.64
C ASP A 98 -16.39 8.75 6.30
N TYR A 99 -15.38 8.51 7.14
CA TYR A 99 -13.97 8.79 6.84
C TYR A 99 -13.53 8.27 5.47
N TYR A 100 -14.02 7.12 5.01
CA TYR A 100 -13.60 6.52 3.75
C TYR A 100 -14.35 7.03 2.51
N VAL A 101 -15.47 7.73 2.71
CA VAL A 101 -16.32 8.24 1.63
C VAL A 101 -16.40 9.76 1.59
N SER A 102 -15.97 10.45 2.65
CA SER A 102 -15.90 11.90 2.69
C SER A 102 -14.79 12.44 1.79
N ASP A 103 -15.00 13.66 1.30
CA ASP A 103 -14.02 14.43 0.53
C ASP A 103 -13.06 15.26 1.40
N GLU A 104 -13.25 15.24 2.73
CA GLU A 104 -12.35 15.87 3.68
C GLU A 104 -10.91 15.38 3.53
N GLU A 105 -9.97 16.32 3.71
CA GLU A 105 -8.53 16.04 3.69
C GLU A 105 -8.14 15.04 4.80
N LYS A 106 -7.23 14.13 4.47
CA LYS A 106 -6.85 12.99 5.30
C LYS A 106 -5.37 13.05 5.64
N ASP A 107 -5.09 13.23 6.92
CA ASP A 107 -3.72 13.28 7.41
C ASP A 107 -2.97 11.95 7.21
N HIS A 108 -1.71 12.02 6.79
CA HIS A 108 -0.79 10.87 6.67
C HIS A 108 -1.25 9.76 5.70
N TRP A 109 -2.16 10.04 4.75
CA TRP A 109 -2.55 9.09 3.72
C TRP A 109 -2.08 9.60 2.35
N SER A 110 -1.07 8.96 1.80
CA SER A 110 -0.38 9.47 0.62
C SER A 110 0.08 8.39 -0.35
N PHE A 111 0.19 8.78 -1.62
CA PHE A 111 0.54 7.91 -2.73
C PHE A 111 1.58 8.58 -3.64
N TYR A 112 2.47 7.78 -4.21
CA TYR A 112 3.18 8.14 -5.43
C TYR A 112 2.35 7.67 -6.62
N GLN A 113 2.21 8.53 -7.64
CA GLN A 113 1.59 8.18 -8.91
C GLN A 113 2.67 8.04 -9.98
N VAL A 114 2.83 6.84 -10.53
CA VAL A 114 3.77 6.56 -11.62
C VAL A 114 2.97 6.10 -12.82
N GLY A 115 2.85 6.97 -13.84
CA GLY A 115 1.92 6.76 -14.94
C GLY A 115 0.47 6.65 -14.45
N ASP A 116 -0.20 5.55 -14.78
CA ASP A 116 -1.58 5.26 -14.37
C ASP A 116 -1.69 4.48 -13.04
N GLU A 117 -0.56 4.12 -12.43
CA GLU A 117 -0.50 3.30 -11.23
C GLU A 117 -0.23 4.12 -9.97
N TYR A 118 -0.72 3.63 -8.83
CA TYR A 118 -0.47 4.21 -7.52
C TYR A 118 0.32 3.28 -6.62
N TYR A 119 1.23 3.88 -5.85
CA TYR A 119 2.04 3.20 -4.85
C TYR A 119 1.85 3.88 -3.51
N ILE A 120 1.52 3.09 -2.48
CA ILE A 120 1.26 3.61 -1.14
C ILE A 120 2.58 4.15 -0.56
N SER A 121 2.68 5.46 -0.34
CA SER A 121 3.83 6.07 0.33
C SER A 121 3.58 6.25 1.83
N SER A 122 2.33 6.45 2.24
CA SER A 122 1.88 6.38 3.63
C SER A 122 0.43 5.93 3.72
N GLY A 123 0.07 5.25 4.82
CA GLY A 123 -1.31 4.85 5.08
C GLY A 123 -1.69 3.43 4.63
N ASN A 124 -0.74 2.50 4.51
CA ASN A 124 -1.00 1.09 4.11
C ASN A 124 -2.23 0.44 4.78
N ASN A 125 -2.45 0.69 6.08
CA ASN A 125 -3.58 0.11 6.81
C ASN A 125 -4.91 0.67 6.31
N ARG A 126 -4.97 1.99 6.11
CA ARG A 126 -6.15 2.69 5.58
C ARG A 126 -6.41 2.35 4.12
N THR A 127 -5.36 2.16 3.32
CA THR A 127 -5.54 1.71 1.93
C THR A 127 -6.17 0.33 1.85
N VAL A 128 -5.65 -0.65 2.60
CA VAL A 128 -6.22 -2.01 2.62
C VAL A 128 -7.64 -2.01 3.15
N ILE A 129 -7.87 -1.36 4.30
CA ILE A 129 -9.20 -1.28 4.93
C ILE A 129 -10.17 -0.54 4.02
N GLY A 130 -9.77 0.58 3.42
CA GLY A 130 -10.60 1.39 2.53
C GLY A 130 -11.02 0.63 1.29
N ARG A 131 -10.11 -0.10 0.64
CA ARG A 131 -10.45 -0.89 -0.56
C ARG A 131 -11.44 -2.00 -0.24
N LEU A 132 -11.17 -2.79 0.82
CA LEU A 132 -12.07 -3.84 1.29
C LEU A 132 -13.44 -3.28 1.70
N PHE A 133 -13.46 -2.18 2.45
CA PHE A 133 -14.68 -1.53 2.92
C PHE A 133 -15.55 -1.02 1.76
N LEU A 134 -14.95 -0.31 0.79
CA LEU A 134 -15.69 0.23 -0.35
C LEU A 134 -16.23 -0.91 -1.23
N HIS A 135 -15.42 -1.95 -1.49
CA HIS A 135 -15.85 -3.15 -2.22
C HIS A 135 -17.03 -3.85 -1.53
N LEU A 136 -16.90 -4.10 -0.21
CA LEU A 136 -17.94 -4.77 0.59
C LEU A 136 -19.28 -4.01 0.58
N ASN A 137 -19.23 -2.69 0.43
CA ASN A 137 -20.41 -1.83 0.40
C ASN A 137 -20.87 -1.47 -1.03
N GLY A 138 -20.35 -2.16 -2.06
CA GLY A 138 -20.73 -1.95 -3.46
C GLY A 138 -20.42 -0.54 -3.97
N ARG A 139 -19.43 0.12 -3.39
CA ARG A 139 -18.97 1.45 -3.81
C ARG A 139 -17.83 1.32 -4.80
N LYS A 140 -17.65 2.36 -5.62
CA LYS A 140 -16.38 2.52 -6.35
C LYS A 140 -15.27 2.65 -5.31
N GLU A 141 -14.14 2.00 -5.54
CA GLU A 141 -12.99 1.96 -4.64
C GLU A 141 -12.18 3.27 -4.68
N ILE A 142 -12.86 4.42 -4.68
CA ILE A 142 -12.23 5.74 -4.77
C ILE A 142 -12.20 6.37 -3.39
N VAL A 143 -11.03 6.86 -2.98
CA VAL A 143 -10.87 7.67 -1.78
C VAL A 143 -10.50 9.10 -2.18
N HIS A 144 -11.04 10.06 -1.44
CA HIS A 144 -10.82 11.49 -1.64
C HIS A 144 -9.97 12.08 -0.51
N GLY A 145 -9.46 13.30 -0.70
CA GLY A 145 -8.73 14.03 0.34
C GLY A 145 -7.37 13.41 0.70
N VAL A 146 -6.79 12.58 -0.16
CA VAL A 146 -5.47 11.95 0.07
C VAL A 146 -4.39 12.71 -0.69
N VAL A 147 -3.15 12.65 -0.21
CA VAL A 147 -2.02 13.30 -0.90
C VAL A 147 -1.53 12.41 -2.03
N VAL A 148 -1.44 12.96 -3.24
CA VAL A 148 -0.90 12.31 -4.43
C VAL A 148 0.32 13.09 -4.89
N THR A 149 1.45 12.40 -5.03
CA THR A 149 2.69 12.98 -5.56
C THR A 149 2.99 12.32 -6.90
N PRO A 150 2.91 13.06 -8.02
CA PRO A 150 3.36 12.58 -9.32
C PRO A 150 4.82 12.15 -9.25
N ALA A 151 5.17 11.06 -9.92
CA ALA A 151 6.52 10.55 -9.94
C ALA A 151 6.86 9.88 -11.28
N GLU A 152 8.12 9.98 -11.67
CA GLU A 152 8.67 9.29 -12.84
C GLU A 152 9.78 8.34 -12.40
N LEU A 153 9.88 7.19 -13.06
CA LEU A 153 11.01 6.29 -12.84
C LEU A 153 12.29 6.97 -13.34
N LYS A 154 13.31 7.00 -12.49
CA LYS A 154 14.65 7.41 -12.92
C LYS A 154 15.09 6.49 -14.04
N LYS A 155 15.59 7.09 -15.12
CA LYS A 155 16.32 6.32 -16.12
C LYS A 155 17.50 5.69 -15.39
N GLU A 156 17.66 4.37 -15.52
CA GLU A 156 18.91 3.74 -15.09
C GLU A 156 20.05 4.55 -15.70
N SER A 157 21.00 4.99 -14.86
CA SER A 157 22.23 5.56 -15.38
C SER A 157 22.84 4.48 -16.28
N GLU A 158 22.93 4.73 -17.59
CA GLU A 158 23.80 3.95 -18.45
C GLU A 158 25.16 3.97 -17.76
N VAL A 159 25.54 2.85 -17.16
CA VAL A 159 26.88 2.69 -16.64
C VAL A 159 27.75 2.61 -17.87
N GLU A 160 28.27 3.76 -18.30
CA GLU A 160 29.38 3.84 -19.24
C GLU A 160 30.43 2.82 -18.78
N PRO A 161 30.87 1.88 -19.63
CA PRO A 161 31.63 0.68 -19.26
C PRO A 161 33.06 0.97 -18.79
N GLU A 162 33.35 2.19 -18.33
CA GLU A 162 34.67 2.63 -17.86
C GLU A 162 35.16 1.80 -16.66
N HIS A 163 34.24 1.31 -15.81
CA HIS A 163 34.58 0.47 -14.65
C HIS A 163 34.91 -1.00 -14.99
N LEU A 164 34.50 -1.50 -16.16
CA LEU A 164 34.95 -2.81 -16.64
C LEU A 164 36.43 -2.78 -17.05
N SER A 165 36.99 -1.60 -17.37
CA SER A 165 38.41 -1.47 -17.74
C SER A 165 39.35 -1.74 -16.57
N LEU A 166 38.97 -1.37 -15.34
CA LEU A 166 39.79 -1.58 -14.13
C LEU A 166 39.81 -3.04 -13.70
N ILE A 167 38.66 -3.71 -13.72
CA ILE A 167 38.57 -5.15 -13.41
C ILE A 167 39.30 -5.96 -14.48
N SER A 168 39.15 -5.61 -15.76
CA SER A 168 39.87 -6.24 -16.87
C SER A 168 41.39 -6.04 -16.78
N ARG A 169 41.84 -4.84 -16.37
CA ARG A 169 43.26 -4.54 -16.13
C ARG A 169 43.84 -5.28 -14.93
N LEU A 170 43.06 -5.46 -13.86
CA LEU A 170 43.46 -6.25 -12.70
C LEU A 170 43.59 -7.74 -13.05
N ILE A 171 42.66 -8.30 -13.83
CA ILE A 171 42.72 -9.71 -14.27
C ILE A 171 43.93 -9.97 -15.19
N ALA A 172 44.33 -9.00 -16.02
CA ALA A 172 45.53 -9.11 -16.86
C ALA A 172 46.84 -9.13 -16.05
N TRP A 173 46.86 -8.51 -14.86
CA TRP A 173 48.04 -8.46 -13.99
C TRP A 173 48.28 -9.77 -13.22
N PHE A 174 47.24 -10.58 -12.98
CA PHE A 174 47.32 -11.90 -12.35
C PHE A 174 47.62 -13.05 -13.33
N ARG A 175 47.85 -12.75 -14.62
CA ARG A 175 48.20 -13.74 -15.66
C ARG A 175 49.68 -13.71 -16.09
N ILE A 176 50.54 -13.08 -15.29
CA ILE A 176 52.01 -13.12 -15.45
C ILE A 176 52.62 -14.00 -14.36
#